data_AF-A0A937XFG7-F1
#
_entry.id   AF-A0A937XFG7-F1
#
_cell.length_a   1.000
_cell.length_b   1.000
_cell.length_c   1.000
_cell.angle_alpha   90.00
_cell.angle_beta   90.00
_cell.angle_gamma   90.00
#
_symmetry.space_group_name_H-M   'P 1'
#
loop_
_entity.id
_entity.type
_entity.pdbx_description
1 polymer ?
#
loop_
_entity_poly.entity_id
_entity_poly.type
_entity_poly.pdbx_seq_one_letter_code
_entity_poly.pdbx_strand_id
1 'polypeptide(L)'
;MQLALVLALIGYDPTTLLVPPFTHTMGFNRIGRLYISMYLGRSFKLEDPQGMCGAKMVAEDDTTTSNDDHILTMFGVNSGSSQIVYNVKLIEPRIYGSPGSDTGRFSHPHGIACNKHGDVYVADTDNDRVVRLKYEHARLSWVSTVDSGLDAPRDVAIDTRGRVYVADSGNNRIVVLDSLGKTVTTWTADLEGPTGICVLDPEADHNDFQVSSAVVIDRGRTRISQFSLDDGRQRRMVDMRRIGLDEAGFAYCAFDRHGNVYVTDQTNSQIHLFDMDLRYIVSFGRQGVEGTSFDSPAGIAIWRRFGQVFVSEANGGQYYWIGLDAYLIGFYPAEFDSLQPGTTIALYITEMANIQVDITAPSGTLVRSLAPPHRQHPGEVLIVWDGRDDNGVLVPEGEYKVTITARPTYSRPMRILRKELTGTVRRI
;
A
#
# COMPACT_ATOMS: atom_id res chain seq x y z
N MET A 1 -37.02 -3.13 -0.33
CA MET A 1 -36.92 -3.01 1.14
C MET A 1 -35.50 -3.46 1.51
N GLN A 2 -34.53 -2.56 1.42
CA GLN A 2 -33.13 -2.82 1.75
C GLN A 2 -33.00 -2.82 3.27
N LEU A 3 -32.74 -3.96 3.88
CA LEU A 3 -32.22 -3.99 5.25
C LEU A 3 -30.76 -3.54 5.18
N ALA A 4 -30.53 -2.26 5.44
CA ALA A 4 -29.24 -1.80 5.94
C ALA A 4 -29.05 -2.43 7.32
N LEU A 5 -28.22 -3.47 7.39
CA LEU A 5 -27.76 -4.03 8.65
C LEU A 5 -26.77 -3.04 9.26
N VAL A 6 -27.31 -2.02 9.95
CA VAL A 6 -26.52 -1.18 10.85
C VAL A 6 -26.21 -2.03 12.07
N LEU A 7 -25.14 -2.83 11.99
CA LEU A 7 -24.50 -3.35 13.18
C LEU A 7 -23.88 -2.16 13.91
N ALA A 8 -24.31 -1.92 15.14
CA ALA A 8 -23.70 -0.93 16.02
C ALA A 8 -22.19 -1.19 16.13
N LEU A 9 -21.39 -0.27 15.56
CA LEU A 9 -19.94 -0.19 15.72
C LEU A 9 -19.60 0.12 17.18
N ILE A 10 -19.55 -0.91 18.02
CA ILE A 10 -18.78 -0.88 19.26
C ILE A 10 -17.60 -1.82 19.04
N GLY A 11 -16.49 -1.26 18.55
CA GLY A 11 -15.18 -1.94 18.54
C GLY A 11 -14.71 -2.58 17.23
N TYR A 12 -15.08 -2.07 16.04
CA TYR A 12 -14.42 -2.51 14.80
C TYR A 12 -12.98 -1.98 14.76
N ASP A 13 -12.02 -2.89 14.94
CA ASP A 13 -10.59 -2.63 14.84
C ASP A 13 -10.05 -3.29 13.56
N PRO A 14 -9.97 -2.55 12.43
CA PRO A 14 -9.53 -3.09 11.16
C PRO A 14 -8.06 -3.52 11.25
N THR A 15 -7.76 -4.72 10.77
CA THR A 15 -6.40 -5.30 10.86
C THR A 15 -5.72 -5.46 9.51
N THR A 16 -6.22 -4.79 8.46
CA THR A 16 -5.55 -4.71 7.16
C THR A 16 -4.22 -3.96 7.27
N LEU A 17 -4.19 -2.85 8.02
CA LEU A 17 -2.95 -2.23 8.49
C LEU A 17 -2.84 -2.33 10.00
N LEU A 18 -1.69 -2.75 10.47
CA LEU A 18 -1.44 -3.00 11.88
C LEU A 18 -0.32 -2.12 12.40
N VAL A 19 -0.55 -1.57 13.59
CA VAL A 19 0.51 -0.91 14.35
C VAL A 19 1.53 -1.99 14.76
N PRO A 20 2.81 -1.85 14.41
CA PRO A 20 3.83 -2.82 14.79
C PRO A 20 3.97 -2.90 16.31
N PRO A 21 4.29 -4.08 16.86
CA PRO A 21 4.39 -4.26 18.31
C PRO A 21 5.50 -3.39 18.91
N PHE A 22 5.38 -3.08 20.20
CA PHE A 22 6.32 -2.23 20.93
C PHE A 22 7.78 -2.68 20.77
N THR A 23 8.06 -3.98 20.70
CA THR A 23 9.42 -4.51 20.52
C THR A 23 10.08 -4.09 19.21
N HIS A 24 9.30 -3.71 18.19
CA HIS A 24 9.79 -3.28 16.88
C HIS A 24 9.93 -1.76 16.75
N THR A 25 9.12 -0.99 17.47
CA THR A 25 9.05 0.48 17.32
C THR A 25 9.41 1.23 18.58
N MET A 26 9.62 0.55 19.70
CA MET A 26 9.64 1.13 21.05
C MET A 26 8.38 1.97 21.33
N GLY A 27 7.25 1.62 20.71
CA GLY A 27 5.98 2.34 20.81
C GLY A 27 5.86 3.54 19.85
N PHE A 28 6.86 3.84 19.03
CA PHE A 28 6.83 4.92 18.04
C PHE A 28 6.30 4.42 16.70
N ASN A 29 4.98 4.39 16.52
CA ASN A 29 4.35 4.12 15.21
C ASN A 29 3.82 5.38 14.53
N ARG A 30 3.62 6.47 15.29
CA ARG A 30 3.23 7.79 14.78
C ARG A 30 4.19 8.82 15.29
N ILE A 31 4.73 9.61 14.39
CA ILE A 31 5.70 10.66 14.69
C ILE A 31 5.06 11.98 14.31
N GLY A 32 4.69 12.79 15.30
CA GLY A 32 4.12 14.11 15.09
C GLY A 32 5.18 15.21 14.94
N ARG A 33 4.75 16.39 14.47
CA ARG A 33 5.58 17.59 14.28
C ARG A 33 6.49 17.92 15.47
N LEU A 34 5.97 17.83 16.70
CA LEU A 34 6.74 18.11 17.91
C LEU A 34 7.94 17.16 18.03
N TYR A 35 7.72 15.86 17.85
CA TYR A 35 8.77 14.86 17.92
C TYR A 35 9.86 15.14 16.87
N ILE A 36 9.47 15.38 15.61
CA ILE A 36 10.43 15.69 14.54
C ILE A 36 11.26 16.95 14.88
N SER A 37 10.60 18.00 15.39
CA SER A 37 11.28 19.24 15.77
C SER A 37 12.26 19.09 16.94
N MET A 38 12.08 18.10 17.81
CA MET A 38 13.04 17.82 18.89
C MET A 38 14.39 17.34 18.35
N TYR A 39 14.40 16.58 17.24
CA TYR A 39 15.62 16.06 16.63
C TYR A 39 16.21 17.02 15.59
N LEU A 40 15.37 17.69 14.78
CA LEU A 40 15.82 18.61 13.74
C LEU A 40 16.03 20.06 14.22
N GLY A 41 15.68 20.35 15.48
CA GLY A 41 15.83 21.66 16.09
C GLY A 41 14.61 22.57 15.91
N ARG A 42 14.53 23.60 16.77
CA ARG A 42 13.36 24.50 16.89
C ARG A 42 13.04 25.32 15.64
N SER A 43 14.02 25.51 14.75
CA SER A 43 13.83 26.23 13.49
C SER A 43 13.17 25.37 12.41
N PHE A 44 13.16 24.05 12.57
CA PHE A 44 12.48 23.16 11.64
C PHE A 44 10.97 23.32 11.75
N LYS A 45 10.31 23.38 10.60
CA LYS A 45 8.85 23.38 10.48
C LYS A 45 8.46 22.30 9.50
N LEU A 46 7.56 21.42 9.94
CA LEU A 46 6.85 20.52 9.05
C LEU A 46 5.69 21.30 8.44
N GLU A 47 5.74 21.53 7.12
CA GLU A 47 4.81 22.35 6.36
C GLU A 47 4.54 21.65 5.02
N ASP A 48 3.29 21.23 4.83
CA ASP A 48 2.83 20.50 3.64
C ASP A 48 3.68 19.25 3.29
N PRO A 49 3.67 18.19 4.11
CA PRO A 49 4.32 16.93 3.77
C PRO A 49 3.68 16.28 2.54
N GLN A 50 4.51 15.89 1.57
CA GLN A 50 4.07 15.40 0.26
C GLN A 50 4.53 13.95 0.04
N GLY A 51 5.16 13.64 -1.09
CA GLY A 51 5.59 12.30 -1.43
C GLY A 51 6.61 11.74 -0.43
N MET A 52 6.69 10.41 -0.38
CA MET A 52 7.76 9.72 0.32
C MET A 52 8.17 8.45 -0.41
N CYS A 53 9.42 8.05 -0.20
CA CYS A 53 9.96 6.81 -0.73
C CYS A 53 10.96 6.21 0.26
N GLY A 54 11.26 4.92 0.10
CA GLY A 54 12.21 4.24 0.96
C GLY A 54 12.86 3.05 0.27
N ALA A 55 14.12 2.82 0.60
CA ALA A 55 14.87 1.67 0.12
C ALA A 55 15.83 1.17 1.18
N LYS A 56 16.13 -0.14 1.14
CA LYS A 56 17.30 -0.69 1.80
C LYS A 56 18.52 -0.37 0.93
N MET A 57 19.44 0.43 1.46
CA MET A 57 20.62 0.87 0.72
C MET A 57 21.66 -0.23 0.65
N VAL A 58 22.12 -0.58 -0.56
CA VAL A 58 23.17 -1.60 -0.76
C VAL A 58 24.50 -1.15 -0.13
N ALA A 59 24.80 0.15 -0.16
CA ALA A 59 26.04 0.70 0.39
C ALA A 59 26.11 0.67 1.93
N GLU A 60 24.96 0.51 2.60
CA GLU A 60 24.87 0.47 4.07
C GLU A 60 24.57 -0.95 4.58
N ASP A 61 24.57 -1.94 3.69
CA ASP A 61 24.23 -3.33 3.98
C ASP A 61 25.49 -4.15 4.33
N ASP A 62 25.73 -4.41 5.62
CA ASP A 62 26.79 -5.33 6.06
C ASP A 62 26.29 -6.77 6.09
N THR A 63 26.31 -7.41 4.92
CA THR A 63 25.90 -8.82 4.74
C THR A 63 26.69 -9.84 5.57
N THR A 64 27.72 -9.43 6.32
CA THR A 64 28.52 -10.31 7.18
C THR A 64 27.97 -10.42 8.60
N THR A 65 27.07 -9.52 9.01
CA THR A 65 26.46 -9.57 10.35
C THR A 65 24.94 -9.50 10.27
N SER A 66 24.25 -10.22 11.16
CA SER A 66 22.78 -10.18 11.21
C SER A 66 22.21 -8.92 11.89
N ASN A 67 23.04 -7.97 12.32
CA ASN A 67 22.64 -6.92 13.27
C ASN A 67 22.19 -5.60 12.60
N ASP A 68 22.51 -5.38 11.33
CA ASP A 68 22.25 -4.14 10.57
C ASP A 68 21.59 -4.36 9.19
N ASP A 69 21.41 -5.62 8.79
CA ASP A 69 20.84 -6.07 7.51
C ASP A 69 19.42 -5.56 7.15
N HIS A 70 18.76 -4.74 7.96
CA HIS A 70 17.34 -4.40 7.76
C HIS A 70 16.96 -2.93 7.99
N ILE A 71 17.92 -2.01 8.06
CA ILE A 71 17.58 -0.58 8.20
C ILE A 71 17.12 -0.03 6.85
N LEU A 72 15.95 0.59 6.85
CA LEU A 72 15.41 1.31 5.69
C LEU A 72 15.79 2.78 5.78
N THR A 73 16.27 3.32 4.67
CA THR A 73 16.44 4.76 4.49
C THR A 73 15.20 5.30 3.81
N MET A 74 14.47 6.13 4.54
CA MET A 74 13.26 6.81 4.11
C MET A 74 13.58 8.27 3.75
N PHE A 75 12.94 8.75 2.69
CA PHE A 75 12.96 10.14 2.27
C PHE A 75 11.51 10.63 2.18
N GLY A 76 11.23 11.78 2.78
CA GLY A 76 9.94 12.46 2.71
C GLY A 76 10.11 13.90 2.26
N VAL A 77 9.15 14.38 1.48
CA VAL A 77 9.14 15.76 1.00
C VAL A 77 8.39 16.65 1.99
N ASN A 78 9.03 17.74 2.41
CA ASN A 78 8.46 18.81 3.22
C ASN A 78 8.27 20.03 2.30
N SER A 79 7.19 20.01 1.50
CA SER A 79 7.02 20.87 0.32
C SER A 79 7.00 22.35 0.68
N GLY A 80 6.22 22.72 1.70
CA GLY A 80 6.06 24.12 2.12
C GLY A 80 7.35 24.76 2.61
N SER A 81 8.31 23.96 3.10
CA SER A 81 9.64 24.43 3.48
C SER A 81 10.72 24.18 2.41
N SER A 82 10.36 23.64 1.25
CA SER A 82 11.29 23.33 0.13
C SER A 82 12.45 22.42 0.55
N GLN A 83 12.12 21.35 1.28
CA GLN A 83 13.08 20.47 1.93
C GLN A 83 12.76 18.99 1.72
N ILE A 84 13.80 18.17 1.72
CA ILE A 84 13.72 16.72 1.86
C ILE A 84 14.16 16.36 3.28
N VAL A 85 13.34 15.59 3.98
CA VAL A 85 13.64 15.02 5.30
C VAL A 85 13.96 13.55 5.13
N TYR A 86 15.06 13.08 5.71
CA TYR A 86 15.46 11.68 5.60
C TYR A 86 16.11 11.19 6.88
N ASN A 87 16.01 9.90 7.18
CA ASN A 87 16.74 9.30 8.29
C ASN A 87 18.15 8.87 7.86
N VAL A 88 19.07 9.00 8.79
CA VAL A 88 20.36 8.33 8.80
C VAL A 88 20.29 7.27 9.89
N LYS A 89 20.53 6.02 9.51
CA LYS A 89 20.28 4.87 10.40
C LYS A 89 18.85 4.96 10.97
N LEU A 90 18.61 4.43 12.17
CA LEU A 90 17.27 4.35 12.74
C LEU A 90 16.75 5.68 13.33
N ILE A 91 17.62 6.56 13.85
CA ILE A 91 17.19 7.63 14.78
C ILE A 91 17.69 9.04 14.43
N GLU A 92 18.51 9.23 13.40
CA GLU A 92 19.10 10.54 13.09
C GLU A 92 18.42 11.18 11.88
N PRO A 93 17.36 12.00 12.04
CA PRO A 93 16.79 12.72 10.92
C PRO A 93 17.74 13.82 10.43
N ARG A 94 17.76 14.04 9.12
CA ARG A 94 18.51 15.10 8.44
C ARG A 94 17.62 15.79 7.42
N ILE A 95 18.05 16.99 7.03
CA ILE A 95 17.38 17.82 6.04
C ILE A 95 18.34 18.07 4.88
N TYR A 96 17.80 18.11 3.68
CA TYR A 96 18.47 18.58 2.48
C TYR A 96 17.55 19.56 1.75
N GLY A 97 18.10 20.65 1.20
CA GLY A 97 17.31 21.63 0.47
C GLY A 97 17.04 22.93 1.22
N SER A 98 16.73 23.96 0.44
CA SER A 98 16.25 25.26 0.90
C SER A 98 15.46 25.94 -0.23
N PRO A 99 14.65 26.97 0.03
CA PRO A 99 13.89 27.65 -1.01
C PRO A 99 14.77 28.28 -2.11
N GLY A 100 14.40 28.05 -3.37
CA GLY A 100 14.98 28.68 -4.55
C GLY A 100 15.12 27.74 -5.76
N SER A 101 15.78 28.23 -6.81
CA SER A 101 15.94 27.53 -8.10
C SER A 101 17.37 27.04 -8.36
N ASP A 102 18.36 27.46 -7.56
CA ASP A 102 19.76 27.06 -7.73
C ASP A 102 20.02 25.61 -7.29
N THR A 103 21.23 25.11 -7.55
CA THR A 103 21.71 23.82 -7.04
C THR A 103 21.55 23.73 -5.53
N GLY A 104 20.94 22.64 -5.07
CA GLY A 104 20.66 22.38 -3.65
C GLY A 104 19.44 23.12 -3.13
N ARG A 105 18.65 23.77 -4.00
CA ARG A 105 17.43 24.47 -3.66
C ARG A 105 16.22 23.91 -4.41
N PHE A 106 15.04 24.06 -3.81
CA PHE A 106 13.77 23.59 -4.35
C PHE A 106 12.69 24.68 -4.25
N SER A 107 11.62 24.52 -5.00
CA SER A 107 10.41 25.34 -4.95
C SER A 107 9.19 24.41 -5.03
N HIS A 108 8.48 24.27 -3.90
CA HIS A 108 7.35 23.34 -3.71
C HIS A 108 7.58 21.94 -4.34
N PRO A 109 8.62 21.22 -3.89
CA PRO A 109 8.81 19.85 -4.35
C PRO A 109 7.62 18.98 -3.89
N HIS A 110 7.16 18.06 -4.74
CA HIS A 110 6.01 17.19 -4.42
C HIS A 110 6.41 15.72 -4.31
N GLY A 111 6.58 15.04 -5.44
CA GLY A 111 6.93 13.62 -5.47
C GLY A 111 8.40 13.33 -5.31
N ILE A 112 8.68 12.13 -4.81
CA ILE A 112 10.04 11.63 -4.59
C ILE A 112 10.08 10.12 -4.80
N ALA A 113 11.14 9.64 -5.46
CA ALA A 113 11.40 8.21 -5.63
C ALA A 113 12.87 7.91 -5.41
N CYS A 114 13.18 6.71 -4.93
CA CYS A 114 14.55 6.27 -4.73
C CYS A 114 14.76 4.82 -5.16
N ASN A 115 16.03 4.45 -5.37
CA ASN A 115 16.43 3.06 -5.60
C ASN A 115 17.42 2.57 -4.52
N LYS A 116 17.67 1.27 -4.49
CA LYS A 116 18.62 0.62 -3.55
C LYS A 116 20.08 1.02 -3.72
N HIS A 117 20.41 1.69 -4.82
CA HIS A 117 21.75 2.23 -5.11
C HIS A 117 21.89 3.69 -4.64
N GLY A 118 20.88 4.25 -3.98
CA GLY A 118 20.92 5.60 -3.43
C GLY A 118 20.64 6.71 -4.43
N ASP A 119 20.20 6.43 -5.66
CA ASP A 119 19.69 7.50 -6.51
C ASP A 119 18.31 7.93 -5.98
N VAL A 120 18.11 9.24 -5.87
CA VAL A 120 16.87 9.84 -5.38
C VAL A 120 16.43 10.90 -6.39
N TYR A 121 15.22 10.79 -6.92
CA TYR A 121 14.64 11.74 -7.86
C TYR A 121 13.53 12.52 -7.17
N VAL A 122 13.54 13.83 -7.34
CA VAL A 122 12.57 14.75 -6.72
C VAL A 122 11.88 15.54 -7.82
N ALA A 123 10.55 15.54 -7.84
CA ALA A 123 9.77 16.46 -8.65
C ALA A 123 9.79 17.83 -7.98
N ASP A 124 10.55 18.77 -8.56
CA ASP A 124 10.69 20.14 -8.07
C ASP A 124 9.68 21.03 -8.81
N THR A 125 8.42 20.89 -8.40
CA THR A 125 7.22 21.26 -9.16
C THR A 125 7.24 22.69 -9.70
N ASP A 126 7.46 23.67 -8.84
CA ASP A 126 7.37 25.09 -9.24
C ASP A 126 8.63 25.60 -9.95
N ASN A 127 9.68 24.76 -10.03
CA ASN A 127 10.86 25.00 -10.84
C ASN A 127 10.81 24.22 -12.17
N ASP A 128 9.69 23.56 -12.49
CA ASP A 128 9.44 22.83 -13.74
C ASP A 128 10.54 21.81 -14.10
N ARG A 129 11.04 21.08 -13.09
CA ARG A 129 12.17 20.16 -13.26
C ARG A 129 12.09 18.93 -12.37
N VAL A 130 12.85 17.91 -12.75
CA VAL A 130 13.17 16.77 -11.88
C VAL A 130 14.62 16.85 -11.47
N VAL A 131 14.90 16.78 -10.17
CA VAL A 131 16.26 16.81 -9.63
C VAL A 131 16.70 15.39 -9.29
N ARG A 132 17.90 15.01 -9.75
CA ARG A 132 18.58 13.79 -9.30
C ARG A 132 19.55 14.12 -8.18
N LEU A 133 19.37 13.46 -7.06
CA LEU A 133 20.26 13.44 -5.91
C LEU A 133 20.92 12.07 -5.78
N LYS A 134 22.04 12.03 -5.04
CA LYS A 134 22.72 10.81 -4.63
C LYS A 134 22.79 10.74 -3.11
N TYR A 135 22.29 9.65 -2.55
CA TYR A 135 22.46 9.25 -1.15
C TYR A 135 23.65 8.29 -1.02
N GLU A 136 24.74 8.79 -0.48
CA GLU A 136 25.94 8.01 -0.18
C GLU A 136 26.56 8.51 1.13
N HIS A 137 27.16 7.61 1.90
CA HIS A 137 27.83 7.96 3.17
C HIS A 137 26.92 8.77 4.10
N ALA A 138 25.65 8.36 4.23
CA ALA A 138 24.63 9.02 5.04
C ALA A 138 24.34 10.50 4.67
N ARG A 139 24.58 10.91 3.42
CA ARG A 139 24.35 12.29 2.95
C ARG A 139 23.73 12.32 1.57
N LEU A 140 22.83 13.29 1.36
CA LEU A 140 22.34 13.66 0.03
C LEU A 140 23.27 14.69 -0.63
N SER A 141 23.51 14.50 -1.92
CA SER A 141 24.24 15.44 -2.78
C SER A 141 23.53 15.63 -4.12
N TRP A 142 23.66 16.83 -4.70
CA TRP A 142 23.08 17.13 -6.02
C TRP A 142 23.91 16.47 -7.11
N VAL A 143 23.25 15.79 -8.06
CA VAL A 143 23.92 15.16 -9.20
C VAL A 143 23.61 15.93 -10.48
N SER A 144 22.33 16.05 -10.81
CA SER A 144 21.90 16.64 -12.08
C SER A 144 20.47 17.11 -12.01
N THR A 145 20.09 17.91 -12.99
CA THR A 145 18.71 18.34 -13.25
C THR A 145 18.27 17.72 -14.57
N VAL A 146 17.01 17.28 -14.63
CA VAL A 146 16.31 16.94 -15.86
C VAL A 146 15.24 17.99 -16.11
N ASP A 147 15.41 18.78 -17.17
CA ASP A 147 14.57 19.91 -17.55
C ASP A 147 13.97 19.73 -18.96
N SER A 148 13.46 18.53 -19.23
CA SER A 148 12.99 18.09 -20.56
C SER A 148 11.68 18.77 -21.04
N GLY A 149 11.55 20.08 -20.88
CA GLY A 149 10.33 20.84 -21.17
C GLY A 149 9.15 20.37 -20.34
N LEU A 150 9.39 20.11 -19.05
CA LEU A 150 8.35 19.75 -18.08
C LEU A 150 7.54 21.01 -17.70
N ASP A 151 6.32 20.80 -17.19
CA ASP A 151 5.43 21.85 -16.68
C ASP A 151 4.68 21.30 -15.46
N ALA A 152 5.00 21.87 -14.29
CA ALA A 152 4.51 21.42 -12.99
C ALA A 152 4.58 19.89 -12.80
N PRO A 153 5.77 19.26 -12.86
CA PRO A 153 5.91 17.84 -12.59
C PRO A 153 5.50 17.57 -11.13
N ARG A 154 4.51 16.69 -10.93
CA ARG A 154 3.93 16.45 -9.59
C ARG A 154 4.51 15.24 -8.89
N ASP A 155 4.81 14.18 -9.62
CA ASP A 155 5.30 12.95 -9.03
C ASP A 155 6.28 12.19 -9.93
N VAL A 156 7.09 11.34 -9.31
CA VAL A 156 8.11 10.54 -9.98
C VAL A 156 8.12 9.10 -9.47
N ALA A 157 8.38 8.15 -10.36
CA ALA A 157 8.57 6.75 -10.02
C ALA A 157 9.78 6.17 -10.78
N ILE A 158 10.40 5.11 -10.24
CA ILE A 158 11.62 4.51 -10.82
C ILE A 158 11.43 3.01 -10.90
N ASP A 159 11.80 2.40 -12.04
CA ASP A 159 11.83 0.95 -12.19
C ASP A 159 13.22 0.36 -11.91
N THR A 160 13.35 -0.97 -11.86
CA THR A 160 14.65 -1.59 -11.55
C THR A 160 15.73 -1.38 -12.60
N ARG A 161 15.34 -1.02 -13.83
CA ARG A 161 16.25 -0.67 -14.92
C ARG A 161 16.74 0.78 -14.83
N GLY A 162 16.27 1.52 -13.84
CA GLY A 162 16.61 2.92 -13.62
C GLY A 162 15.90 3.88 -14.57
N ARG A 163 14.82 3.45 -15.24
CA ARG A 163 13.95 4.39 -15.97
C ARG A 163 13.16 5.20 -14.96
N VAL A 164 13.00 6.48 -15.24
CA VAL A 164 12.27 7.43 -14.39
C VAL A 164 10.99 7.85 -15.10
N TYR A 165 9.86 7.69 -14.43
CA TYR A 165 8.54 8.04 -14.94
C TYR A 165 8.10 9.31 -14.22
N VAL A 166 7.79 10.36 -14.97
CA VAL A 166 7.48 11.68 -14.44
C VAL A 166 6.03 12.01 -14.78
N ALA A 167 5.21 12.30 -13.77
CA ALA A 167 3.88 12.85 -13.92
C ALA A 167 3.98 14.35 -14.24
N ASP A 168 4.02 14.67 -15.53
CA ASP A 168 4.17 16.02 -16.07
C ASP A 168 2.78 16.68 -16.20
N SER A 169 2.32 17.23 -15.07
CA SER A 169 0.90 17.50 -14.85
C SER A 169 0.35 18.61 -15.74
N GLY A 170 1.09 19.71 -15.92
CA GLY A 170 0.69 20.83 -16.76
C GLY A 170 0.59 20.45 -18.24
N ASN A 171 1.40 19.47 -18.66
CA ASN A 171 1.41 18.94 -20.02
C ASN A 171 0.51 17.71 -20.24
N ASN A 172 -0.27 17.27 -19.24
CA ASN A 172 -1.19 16.13 -19.32
C ASN A 172 -0.54 14.84 -19.84
N ARG A 173 0.68 14.51 -19.37
CA ARG A 173 1.45 13.37 -19.88
C ARG A 173 2.31 12.70 -18.81
N ILE A 174 2.72 11.46 -19.09
CA ILE A 174 3.84 10.82 -18.37
C ILE A 174 5.08 10.86 -19.27
N VAL A 175 6.17 11.43 -18.77
CA VAL A 175 7.47 11.40 -19.47
C VAL A 175 8.29 10.25 -18.90
N VAL A 176 8.80 9.37 -19.77
CA VAL A 176 9.67 8.26 -19.39
C VAL A 176 11.10 8.59 -19.80
N LEU A 177 11.98 8.64 -18.82
CA LEU A 177 13.41 8.96 -18.96
C LEU A 177 14.24 7.69 -18.77
N ASP A 178 15.40 7.62 -19.41
CA ASP A 178 16.42 6.63 -19.08
C ASP A 178 17.23 7.04 -17.84
N SER A 179 18.16 6.18 -17.43
CA SER A 179 19.02 6.42 -16.25
C SER A 179 20.00 7.59 -16.40
N LEU A 180 20.13 8.15 -17.61
CA LEU A 180 20.91 9.34 -17.91
C LEU A 180 20.03 10.60 -17.96
N GLY A 181 18.72 10.47 -17.76
CA GLY A 181 17.77 11.58 -17.80
C GLY A 181 17.30 11.97 -19.20
N LYS A 182 17.56 11.15 -20.22
CA LYS A 182 17.08 11.41 -21.59
C LYS A 182 15.69 10.82 -21.79
N THR A 183 14.80 11.55 -22.43
CA THR A 183 13.46 11.07 -22.80
C THR A 183 13.54 9.85 -23.74
N VAL A 184 12.94 8.75 -23.29
CA VAL A 184 12.77 7.50 -24.04
C VAL A 184 11.42 7.50 -24.75
N THR A 185 10.35 7.84 -24.02
CA THR A 185 8.99 7.89 -24.55
C THR A 185 8.12 8.82 -23.72
N THR A 186 6.91 9.08 -24.20
CA THR A 186 5.90 9.89 -23.53
C THR A 186 4.54 9.24 -23.70
N TRP A 187 3.78 9.14 -22.61
CA TRP A 187 2.42 8.64 -22.63
C TRP A 187 1.45 9.81 -22.53
N THR A 188 0.52 9.90 -23.47
CA THR A 188 -0.47 10.99 -23.56
C THR A 188 -1.91 10.51 -23.63
N ALA A 189 -2.13 9.21 -23.84
CA ALA A 189 -3.46 8.66 -24.04
C ALA A 189 -4.28 8.72 -22.74
N ASP A 190 -5.41 9.43 -22.79
CA ASP A 190 -6.41 9.54 -21.74
C ASP A 190 -5.93 10.10 -20.39
N LEU A 191 -4.82 10.84 -20.37
CA LEU A 191 -4.32 11.51 -19.17
C LEU A 191 -4.82 12.96 -19.08
N GLU A 192 -5.18 13.38 -17.87
CA GLU A 192 -5.62 14.76 -17.60
C GLU A 192 -5.02 15.20 -16.25
N GLY A 193 -3.99 16.04 -16.26
CA GLY A 193 -3.32 16.52 -15.05
C GLY A 193 -2.87 15.39 -14.11
N PRO A 194 -1.99 14.46 -14.55
CA PRO A 194 -1.51 13.39 -13.68
C PRO A 194 -0.77 13.96 -12.46
N THR A 195 -1.15 13.54 -11.26
CA THR A 195 -0.61 14.06 -9.99
C THR A 195 0.17 13.04 -9.18
N GLY A 196 -0.09 11.75 -9.36
CA GLY A 196 0.57 10.67 -8.63
C GLY A 196 0.92 9.51 -9.56
N ILE A 197 2.06 8.85 -9.34
CA ILE A 197 2.48 7.70 -10.14
C ILE A 197 3.27 6.70 -9.31
N CYS A 198 2.99 5.42 -9.51
CA CYS A 198 3.80 4.32 -8.99
C CYS A 198 4.00 3.26 -10.08
N VAL A 199 5.16 2.59 -10.06
CA VAL A 199 5.52 1.56 -11.04
C VAL A 199 5.96 0.29 -10.33
N LEU A 200 5.61 -0.85 -10.92
CA LEU A 200 6.09 -2.17 -10.52
C LEU A 200 6.45 -2.93 -11.79
N ASP A 201 7.75 -3.19 -11.97
CA ASP A 201 8.28 -3.94 -13.10
C ASP A 201 8.60 -5.41 -12.72
N PRO A 202 8.67 -6.34 -13.69
CA PRO A 202 8.83 -7.76 -13.42
C PRO A 202 10.12 -8.14 -12.67
N GLU A 203 11.17 -7.33 -12.83
CA GLU A 203 12.49 -7.52 -12.22
C GLU A 203 12.56 -6.95 -10.79
N ALA A 204 11.49 -6.32 -10.31
CA ALA A 204 11.44 -5.73 -8.98
C ALA A 204 11.55 -6.78 -7.87
N ASP A 205 12.44 -6.52 -6.92
CA ASP A 205 12.58 -7.31 -5.69
C ASP A 205 11.22 -7.42 -5.00
N HIS A 206 10.83 -8.63 -4.59
CA HIS A 206 9.53 -8.88 -3.95
C HIS A 206 8.34 -8.45 -4.82
N ASN A 207 8.26 -9.02 -6.02
CA ASN A 207 7.11 -8.99 -6.93
C ASN A 207 6.67 -10.43 -7.21
N ASP A 208 5.81 -10.99 -6.36
CA ASP A 208 5.50 -12.43 -6.34
C ASP A 208 4.79 -12.90 -7.62
N PHE A 209 4.13 -11.98 -8.34
CA PHE A 209 3.38 -12.26 -9.56
C PHE A 209 3.99 -11.65 -10.82
N GLN A 210 5.24 -11.15 -10.75
CA GLN A 210 5.94 -10.52 -11.88
C GLN A 210 5.10 -9.45 -12.58
N VAL A 211 4.35 -8.67 -11.80
CA VAL A 211 3.51 -7.59 -12.30
C VAL A 211 4.38 -6.61 -13.10
N SER A 212 3.87 -6.20 -14.27
CA SER A 212 4.43 -5.16 -15.12
C SER A 212 3.37 -4.08 -15.31
N SER A 213 3.35 -3.09 -14.42
CA SER A 213 2.30 -2.07 -14.40
C SER A 213 2.79 -0.74 -13.86
N ALA A 214 2.25 0.35 -14.42
CA ALA A 214 2.18 1.64 -13.77
C ALA A 214 0.75 1.90 -13.30
N VAL A 215 0.59 2.62 -12.21
CA VAL A 215 -0.67 3.22 -11.79
C VAL A 215 -0.48 4.72 -11.71
N VAL A 216 -1.41 5.47 -12.28
CA VAL A 216 -1.40 6.93 -12.37
C VAL A 216 -2.69 7.46 -11.76
N ILE A 217 -2.56 8.47 -10.91
CA ILE A 217 -3.66 9.24 -10.36
C ILE A 217 -3.76 10.53 -11.17
N ASP A 218 -4.94 10.85 -11.67
CA ASP A 218 -5.15 12.02 -12.52
C ASP A 218 -6.58 12.59 -12.40
N ARG A 219 -6.95 13.45 -13.36
CA ARG A 219 -8.21 14.16 -13.46
C ARG A 219 -8.54 14.94 -12.18
N GLY A 220 -7.56 15.70 -11.69
CA GLY A 220 -7.70 16.43 -10.44
C GLY A 220 -7.92 15.50 -9.24
N ARG A 221 -7.22 14.36 -9.19
CA ARG A 221 -7.20 13.41 -8.07
C ARG A 221 -8.47 12.57 -7.91
N THR A 222 -9.19 12.37 -9.00
CA THR A 222 -10.52 11.72 -9.01
C THR A 222 -10.55 10.37 -9.71
N ARG A 223 -9.51 10.07 -10.48
CA ARG A 223 -9.38 8.85 -11.27
C ARG A 223 -8.04 8.18 -11.01
N ILE A 224 -8.07 6.86 -10.99
CA ILE A 224 -6.90 5.99 -10.93
C ILE A 224 -6.89 5.16 -12.22
N SER A 225 -5.78 5.21 -12.94
CA SER A 225 -5.62 4.56 -14.24
C SER A 225 -4.39 3.65 -14.22
N GLN A 226 -4.56 2.42 -14.69
CA GLN A 226 -3.51 1.42 -14.80
C GLN A 226 -2.96 1.39 -16.22
N PHE A 227 -1.64 1.41 -16.37
CA PHE A 227 -0.93 1.41 -17.64
C PHE A 227 0.06 0.24 -17.74
N SER A 228 0.22 -0.27 -18.96
CA SER A 228 1.27 -1.23 -19.29
C SER A 228 2.64 -0.55 -19.30
N LEU A 229 3.65 -1.12 -18.64
CA LEU A 229 5.03 -0.59 -18.72
C LEU A 229 5.72 -0.86 -20.06
N ASP A 230 5.19 -1.81 -20.85
CA ASP A 230 5.81 -2.23 -22.10
C ASP A 230 5.52 -1.24 -23.24
N ASP A 231 4.27 -0.79 -23.36
CA ASP A 231 3.79 0.02 -24.47
C ASP A 231 3.08 1.31 -24.03
N GLY A 232 2.97 1.58 -22.72
CA GLY A 232 2.33 2.78 -22.20
C GLY A 232 0.83 2.87 -22.44
N ARG A 233 0.18 1.76 -22.82
CA ARG A 233 -1.28 1.74 -23.03
C ARG A 233 -2.04 1.59 -21.72
N GLN A 234 -3.11 2.35 -21.58
CA GLN A 234 -4.04 2.21 -20.47
C GLN A 234 -4.77 0.86 -20.57
N ARG A 235 -4.76 0.10 -19.47
CA ARG A 235 -5.44 -1.20 -19.35
C ARG A 235 -6.80 -1.06 -18.69
N ARG A 236 -6.85 -0.34 -17.58
CA ARG A 236 -8.07 -0.14 -16.79
C ARG A 236 -8.05 1.23 -16.15
N MET A 237 -9.23 1.77 -15.87
CA MET A 237 -9.40 2.94 -15.03
C MET A 237 -10.55 2.76 -14.05
N VAL A 238 -10.47 3.46 -12.93
CA VAL A 238 -11.51 3.56 -11.92
C VAL A 238 -11.69 5.04 -11.58
N ASP A 239 -12.93 5.51 -11.74
CA ASP A 239 -13.35 6.83 -11.28
C ASP A 239 -13.96 6.69 -9.89
N MET A 240 -13.67 7.65 -8.99
CA MET A 240 -14.13 7.62 -7.61
C MET A 240 -15.64 7.37 -7.47
N ARG A 241 -16.46 7.91 -8.38
CA ARG A 241 -17.93 7.82 -8.30
C ARG A 241 -18.43 6.42 -8.60
N ARG A 242 -17.68 5.67 -9.42
CA ARG A 242 -18.04 4.28 -9.78
C ARG A 242 -17.84 3.31 -8.62
N ILE A 243 -17.03 3.69 -7.63
CA ILE A 243 -16.77 2.89 -6.43
C ILE A 243 -17.37 3.51 -5.18
N GLY A 244 -18.24 4.52 -5.33
CA GLY A 244 -18.96 5.15 -4.21
C GLY A 244 -18.09 6.02 -3.30
N LEU A 245 -17.01 6.59 -3.84
CA LEU A 245 -16.08 7.47 -3.14
C LEU A 245 -16.19 8.92 -3.63
N ASP A 246 -17.41 9.46 -3.70
CA ASP A 246 -17.75 10.70 -4.43
C ASP A 246 -16.98 11.97 -4.01
N GLU A 247 -16.27 11.95 -2.88
CA GLU A 247 -15.49 13.06 -2.33
C GLU A 247 -13.99 12.70 -2.16
N ALA A 248 -13.51 11.63 -2.79
CA ALA A 248 -12.11 11.20 -2.64
C ALA A 248 -11.13 12.18 -3.27
N GLY A 249 -10.01 12.41 -2.58
CA GLY A 249 -8.85 13.15 -3.07
C GLY A 249 -7.61 12.25 -3.14
N PHE A 250 -7.57 11.36 -4.13
CA PHE A 250 -6.45 10.41 -4.30
C PHE A 250 -5.12 11.15 -4.45
N ALA A 251 -4.11 10.84 -3.63
CA ALA A 251 -2.86 11.59 -3.56
C ALA A 251 -1.69 10.85 -4.22
N TYR A 252 -1.23 9.78 -3.57
CA TYR A 252 -0.09 8.97 -3.97
C TYR A 252 -0.48 7.50 -3.98
N CYS A 253 0.29 6.68 -4.69
CA CYS A 253 0.08 5.24 -4.73
C CYS A 253 1.35 4.44 -4.46
N ALA A 254 1.19 3.21 -3.98
CA ALA A 254 2.27 2.26 -3.83
C ALA A 254 1.79 0.83 -4.11
N PHE A 255 2.66 0.03 -4.71
CA PHE A 255 2.42 -1.40 -4.89
C PHE A 255 2.92 -2.20 -3.69
N ASP A 256 2.15 -3.22 -3.32
CA ASP A 256 2.60 -4.26 -2.41
C ASP A 256 3.36 -5.38 -3.16
N ARG A 257 3.74 -6.45 -2.45
CA ARG A 257 4.47 -7.60 -3.03
C ARG A 257 3.62 -8.44 -3.99
N HIS A 258 2.30 -8.43 -3.81
CA HIS A 258 1.35 -9.20 -4.60
C HIS A 258 0.82 -8.40 -5.80
N GLY A 259 1.21 -7.14 -5.93
CA GLY A 259 0.75 -6.24 -6.99
C GLY A 259 -0.55 -5.51 -6.64
N ASN A 260 -1.04 -5.63 -5.41
CA ASN A 260 -2.14 -4.80 -4.91
C ASN A 260 -1.68 -3.34 -4.83
N VAL A 261 -2.63 -2.43 -5.01
CA VAL A 261 -2.37 -0.99 -5.08
C VAL A 261 -2.98 -0.32 -3.85
N TYR A 262 -2.13 0.35 -3.09
CA TYR A 262 -2.54 1.22 -2.00
C TYR A 262 -2.57 2.66 -2.51
N VAL A 263 -3.66 3.37 -2.26
CA VAL A 263 -3.84 4.77 -2.69
C VAL A 263 -4.28 5.60 -1.51
N THR A 264 -3.54 6.67 -1.20
CA THR A 264 -3.91 7.59 -0.13
C THR A 264 -5.04 8.51 -0.59
N ASP A 265 -6.02 8.75 0.29
CA ASP A 265 -7.06 9.76 0.11
C ASP A 265 -6.89 10.83 1.18
N GLN A 266 -6.36 11.96 0.72
CA GLN A 266 -6.01 13.08 1.58
C GLN A 266 -7.25 13.81 2.09
N THR A 267 -8.35 13.81 1.32
CA THR A 267 -9.58 14.51 1.65
C THR A 267 -10.32 13.77 2.76
N ASN A 268 -10.51 12.46 2.60
CA ASN A 268 -11.29 11.66 3.57
C ASN A 268 -10.45 11.10 4.73
N SER A 269 -9.13 11.33 4.72
CA SER A 269 -8.21 10.75 5.71
C SER A 269 -8.25 9.23 5.73
N GLN A 270 -8.16 8.64 4.54
CA GLN A 270 -8.23 7.20 4.32
C GLN A 270 -7.10 6.71 3.41
N ILE A 271 -6.95 5.40 3.37
CA ILE A 271 -6.18 4.70 2.35
C ILE A 271 -7.06 3.62 1.77
N HIS A 272 -7.06 3.54 0.44
CA HIS A 272 -7.84 2.60 -0.34
C HIS A 272 -6.93 1.49 -0.86
N LEU A 273 -7.41 0.26 -0.77
CA LEU A 273 -6.76 -0.93 -1.30
C LEU A 273 -7.49 -1.42 -2.54
N PHE A 274 -6.72 -1.67 -3.60
CA PHE A 274 -7.18 -2.29 -4.83
C PHE A 274 -6.37 -3.57 -5.10
N ASP A 275 -7.00 -4.56 -5.74
CA ASP A 275 -6.29 -5.72 -6.25
C ASP A 275 -5.36 -5.36 -7.43
N MET A 276 -4.56 -6.33 -7.87
CA MET A 276 -3.67 -6.19 -9.03
C MET A 276 -4.36 -5.84 -10.35
N ASP A 277 -5.66 -6.11 -10.46
CA ASP A 277 -6.50 -5.76 -11.60
C ASP A 277 -7.18 -4.40 -11.40
N LEU A 278 -6.84 -3.63 -10.37
CA LEU A 278 -7.48 -2.37 -9.99
C LEU A 278 -8.98 -2.51 -9.65
N ARG A 279 -9.40 -3.63 -9.07
CA ARG A 279 -10.71 -3.77 -8.40
C ARG A 279 -10.59 -3.25 -6.98
N TYR A 280 -11.56 -2.45 -6.55
CA TYR A 280 -11.60 -1.93 -5.19
C TYR A 280 -11.86 -3.05 -4.18
N ILE A 281 -11.07 -3.09 -3.10
CA ILE A 281 -11.15 -4.09 -2.03
C ILE A 281 -11.73 -3.48 -0.76
N VAL A 282 -11.09 -2.46 -0.21
CA VAL A 282 -11.48 -1.87 1.08
C VAL A 282 -10.86 -0.49 1.26
N SER A 283 -11.49 0.31 2.13
CA SER A 283 -10.91 1.54 2.67
C SER A 283 -10.67 1.37 4.16
N PHE A 284 -9.59 1.92 4.66
CA PHE A 284 -9.34 2.00 6.09
C PHE A 284 -8.82 3.38 6.46
N GLY A 285 -9.01 3.73 7.73
CA GLY A 285 -8.74 5.08 8.20
C GLY A 285 -10.00 5.94 8.32
N ARG A 286 -9.84 6.98 9.12
CA ARG A 286 -10.79 8.06 9.34
C ARG A 286 -9.98 9.27 9.81
N GLN A 287 -10.56 10.46 9.72
CA GLN A 287 -9.93 11.64 10.27
C GLN A 287 -9.67 11.48 11.78
N GLY A 288 -8.43 11.71 12.21
CA GLY A 288 -8.08 11.70 13.63
C GLY A 288 -6.58 11.60 13.90
N VAL A 289 -6.23 11.78 15.18
CA VAL A 289 -4.84 11.82 15.67
C VAL A 289 -4.45 10.60 16.52
N GLU A 290 -5.34 9.60 16.63
CA GLU A 290 -5.15 8.42 17.47
C GLU A 290 -5.39 7.10 16.73
N GLY A 291 -4.71 6.03 17.18
CA GLY A 291 -4.90 4.67 16.69
C GLY A 291 -4.62 4.53 15.19
N THR A 292 -5.59 3.96 14.48
CA THR A 292 -5.58 3.73 13.02
C THR A 292 -6.17 4.91 12.23
N SER A 293 -6.37 6.06 12.85
CA SER A 293 -6.89 7.28 12.21
C SER A 293 -5.76 8.04 11.51
N PHE A 294 -6.07 8.66 10.37
CA PHE A 294 -5.11 9.47 9.62
C PHE A 294 -5.45 10.96 9.73
N ASP A 295 -4.43 11.78 9.51
CA ASP A 295 -4.58 13.24 9.39
C ASP A 295 -4.08 13.69 8.02
N SER A 296 -4.99 13.71 7.03
CA SER A 296 -4.68 14.13 5.66
C SER A 296 -3.46 13.37 5.09
N PRO A 297 -3.55 12.03 4.94
CA PRO A 297 -2.44 11.21 4.48
C PRO A 297 -2.05 11.60 3.05
N ALA A 298 -0.76 11.81 2.82
CA ALA A 298 -0.17 12.24 1.56
C ALA A 298 0.67 11.10 0.97
N GLY A 299 2.00 11.20 0.96
CA GLY A 299 2.89 10.17 0.43
C GLY A 299 2.74 8.82 1.15
N ILE A 300 2.94 7.74 0.39
CA ILE A 300 2.93 6.36 0.88
C ILE A 300 4.11 5.59 0.29
N ALA A 301 4.81 4.82 1.11
CA ALA A 301 5.89 3.94 0.69
C ALA A 301 5.72 2.55 1.31
N ILE A 302 5.88 1.50 0.50
CA ILE A 302 5.76 0.11 0.96
C ILE A 302 7.08 -0.61 0.76
N TRP A 303 7.70 -1.05 1.85
CA TRP A 303 8.78 -2.02 1.79
C TRP A 303 8.21 -3.43 1.67
N ARG A 304 8.15 -3.89 0.42
CA ARG A 304 7.44 -5.08 -0.04
C ARG A 304 7.91 -6.40 0.59
N ARG A 305 9.16 -6.51 1.03
CA ARG A 305 9.69 -7.77 1.62
C ARG A 305 8.84 -8.27 2.79
N PHE A 306 8.47 -7.35 3.68
CA PHE A 306 7.77 -7.63 4.93
C PHE A 306 6.42 -6.93 5.04
N GLY A 307 6.05 -6.11 4.04
CA GLY A 307 4.81 -5.34 4.08
C GLY A 307 4.87 -4.19 5.08
N GLN A 308 6.03 -3.56 5.23
CA GLN A 308 6.15 -2.35 6.06
C GLN A 308 5.62 -1.15 5.25
N VAL A 309 4.63 -0.45 5.79
CA VAL A 309 3.96 0.68 5.14
C VAL A 309 4.30 1.95 5.90
N PHE A 310 4.77 2.95 5.20
CA PHE A 310 5.06 4.28 5.72
C PHE A 310 4.12 5.27 5.04
N VAL A 311 3.59 6.20 5.82
CA VAL A 311 2.64 7.21 5.34
C VAL A 311 3.05 8.55 5.90
N SER A 312 3.21 9.57 5.06
CA SER A 312 3.30 10.96 5.49
C SER A 312 1.92 11.56 5.68
N GLU A 313 1.80 12.47 6.63
CA GLU A 313 0.54 13.11 7.02
C GLU A 313 0.77 14.60 7.26
N ALA A 314 -0.29 15.40 7.27
CA ALA A 314 -0.19 16.86 7.47
C ALA A 314 0.63 17.24 8.72
N ASN A 315 0.49 16.46 9.81
CA ASN A 315 1.17 16.71 11.08
C ASN A 315 2.30 15.72 11.41
N GLY A 316 2.75 14.88 10.47
CA GLY A 316 3.80 13.92 10.77
C GLY A 316 3.94 12.76 9.79
N GLY A 317 4.18 11.58 10.33
CA GLY A 317 4.17 10.33 9.57
C GLY A 317 3.83 9.13 10.45
N GLN A 318 3.37 8.05 9.82
CA GLN A 318 2.97 6.81 10.46
C GLN A 318 3.67 5.60 9.83
N TYR A 319 3.82 4.55 10.62
CA TYR A 319 4.43 3.28 10.26
C TYR A 319 3.51 2.11 10.66
N TYR A 320 3.21 1.26 9.67
CA TYR A 320 2.33 0.10 9.79
C TYR A 320 2.95 -1.16 9.18
N TRP A 321 2.35 -2.29 9.49
CA TRP A 321 2.50 -3.55 8.75
C TRP A 321 1.23 -3.90 8.00
N ILE A 322 1.39 -4.48 6.80
CA ILE A 322 0.29 -5.16 6.12
C ILE A 322 -0.08 -6.39 6.93
N GLY A 323 -1.34 -6.42 7.35
CA GLY A 323 -1.94 -7.52 8.09
C GLY A 323 -2.89 -8.33 7.21
N LEU A 324 -4.07 -8.58 7.76
CA LEU A 324 -5.18 -9.27 7.10
C LEU A 324 -6.44 -9.00 7.90
N ASP A 325 -7.51 -8.60 7.23
CA ASP A 325 -8.84 -8.66 7.78
C ASP A 325 -9.72 -9.62 6.97
N ALA A 326 -10.74 -10.16 7.62
CA ALA A 326 -11.61 -11.15 7.03
C ALA A 326 -13.01 -11.10 7.63
N TYR A 327 -14.03 -11.34 6.80
CA TYR A 327 -15.43 -11.37 7.21
C TYR A 327 -16.13 -12.60 6.63
N LEU A 328 -16.96 -13.24 7.43
CA LEU A 328 -17.85 -14.30 6.94
C LEU A 328 -19.05 -13.63 6.27
N ILE A 329 -19.26 -13.87 4.98
CA ILE A 329 -20.43 -13.38 4.24
C ILE A 329 -21.63 -14.27 4.60
N GLY A 330 -21.44 -15.59 4.57
CA GLY A 330 -22.48 -16.53 4.94
C GLY A 330 -22.27 -17.94 4.37
N PHE A 331 -23.32 -18.74 4.49
CA PHE A 331 -23.39 -20.12 4.01
C PHE A 331 -24.56 -20.26 3.03
N TYR A 332 -24.30 -20.86 1.86
CA TYR A 332 -25.26 -20.91 0.76
C TYR A 332 -25.34 -22.32 0.14
N PRO A 333 -26.42 -23.09 0.41
CA PRO A 333 -27.48 -22.79 1.36
C PRO A 333 -27.01 -22.92 2.82
N ALA A 334 -27.68 -22.26 3.77
CA ALA A 334 -27.37 -22.38 5.20
C ALA A 334 -27.89 -23.70 5.81
N GLU A 335 -28.89 -24.31 5.17
CA GLU A 335 -29.41 -25.63 5.48
C GLU A 335 -29.35 -26.51 4.23
N PHE A 336 -28.94 -27.77 4.37
CA PHE A 336 -28.83 -28.72 3.27
C PHE A 336 -29.39 -30.10 3.64
N ASP A 337 -29.82 -30.86 2.64
CA ASP A 337 -30.43 -32.18 2.82
C ASP A 337 -29.65 -33.27 2.06
N SER A 338 -30.23 -34.48 1.97
CA SER A 338 -29.63 -35.60 1.24
C SER A 338 -29.73 -35.49 -0.29
N LEU A 339 -30.65 -34.69 -0.82
CA LEU A 339 -30.88 -34.48 -2.25
C LEU A 339 -29.95 -33.40 -2.81
N GLN A 340 -29.65 -32.38 -2.01
CA GLN A 340 -28.72 -31.28 -2.32
C GLN A 340 -27.69 -31.15 -1.18
N PRO A 341 -26.72 -32.09 -1.07
CA PRO A 341 -25.79 -32.08 0.02
C PRO A 341 -24.76 -30.96 -0.10
N GLY A 342 -24.44 -30.34 1.03
CA GLY A 342 -23.35 -29.39 1.16
C GLY A 342 -23.76 -27.92 1.15
N THR A 343 -22.76 -27.07 1.23
CA THR A 343 -22.91 -25.62 1.30
C THR A 343 -21.69 -24.91 0.71
N THR A 344 -21.89 -23.70 0.21
CA THR A 344 -20.81 -22.78 -0.13
C THR A 344 -20.57 -21.83 1.04
N ILE A 345 -19.37 -21.88 1.58
CA ILE A 345 -18.85 -20.97 2.60
C ILE A 345 -18.29 -19.76 1.87
N ALA A 346 -18.97 -18.62 1.97
CA ALA A 346 -18.55 -17.38 1.35
C ALA A 346 -17.92 -16.47 2.42
N LEU A 347 -16.71 -15.98 2.14
CA LEU A 347 -16.00 -15.04 2.99
C LEU A 347 -15.35 -13.94 2.15
N TYR A 348 -15.05 -12.82 2.80
CA TYR A 348 -14.32 -11.71 2.21
C TYR A 348 -12.99 -11.54 2.93
N ILE A 349 -11.89 -11.37 2.19
CA ILE A 349 -10.56 -11.13 2.77
C ILE A 349 -9.93 -9.87 2.17
N THR A 350 -9.21 -9.08 2.97
CA THR A 350 -8.61 -7.82 2.50
C THR A 350 -7.22 -7.99 1.91
N GLU A 351 -6.53 -9.08 2.24
CA GLU A 351 -5.16 -9.36 1.81
C GLU A 351 -5.00 -10.83 1.43
N MET A 352 -3.95 -11.13 0.65
CA MET A 352 -3.70 -12.52 0.24
C MET A 352 -3.43 -13.40 1.47
N ALA A 353 -4.19 -14.51 1.58
CA ALA A 353 -4.19 -15.35 2.77
C ALA A 353 -4.20 -16.86 2.47
N ASN A 354 -3.66 -17.64 3.41
CA ASN A 354 -3.91 -19.09 3.47
C ASN A 354 -5.16 -19.32 4.33
N ILE A 355 -6.14 -20.05 3.79
CA ILE A 355 -7.40 -20.32 4.49
C ILE A 355 -7.47 -21.80 4.88
N GLN A 356 -7.85 -22.05 6.12
CA GLN A 356 -8.23 -23.36 6.63
C GLN A 356 -9.68 -23.30 7.10
N VAL A 357 -10.49 -24.30 6.78
CA VAL A 357 -11.85 -24.44 7.27
C VAL A 357 -11.98 -25.78 7.99
N ASP A 358 -12.34 -25.74 9.25
CA ASP A 358 -12.57 -26.91 10.09
C ASP A 358 -14.06 -27.00 10.43
N ILE A 359 -14.67 -28.15 10.12
CA ILE A 359 -16.09 -28.41 10.35
C ILE A 359 -16.21 -29.40 11.50
N THR A 360 -16.90 -29.00 12.56
CA THR A 360 -17.07 -29.81 13.78
C THR A 360 -18.53 -30.16 14.02
N ALA A 361 -18.77 -31.42 14.38
CA ALA A 361 -20.08 -31.94 14.76
C ALA A 361 -20.60 -31.33 16.08
N PRO A 362 -21.89 -31.49 16.42
CA PRO A 362 -22.44 -31.07 17.72
C PRO A 362 -21.70 -31.65 18.93
N SER A 363 -21.10 -32.84 18.78
CA SER A 363 -20.27 -33.49 19.80
C SER A 363 -18.92 -32.80 20.05
N GLY A 364 -18.53 -31.84 19.20
CA GLY A 364 -17.20 -31.22 19.19
C GLY A 364 -16.14 -32.00 18.39
N THR A 365 -16.51 -33.12 17.75
CA THR A 365 -15.59 -33.91 16.92
C THR A 365 -15.36 -33.23 15.58
N LEU A 366 -14.11 -33.20 15.11
CA LEU A 366 -13.78 -32.74 13.76
C LEU A 366 -14.32 -33.74 12.72
N VAL A 367 -15.04 -33.23 11.74
CA VAL A 367 -15.73 -34.01 10.70
C VAL A 367 -15.03 -33.90 9.36
N ARG A 368 -14.61 -32.68 9.02
CA ARG A 368 -13.97 -32.37 7.75
C ARG A 368 -13.04 -31.18 7.94
N SER A 369 -11.90 -31.24 7.26
CA SER A 369 -11.00 -30.08 7.15
C SER A 369 -10.78 -29.75 5.67
N LEU A 370 -11.05 -28.51 5.29
CA LEU A 370 -10.91 -28.00 3.92
C LEU A 370 -9.80 -26.96 3.88
N ALA A 371 -8.82 -27.20 3.03
CA ALA A 371 -7.74 -26.26 2.75
C ALA A 371 -7.67 -26.04 1.23
N PRO A 372 -8.10 -24.88 0.72
CA PRO A 372 -7.91 -24.55 -0.69
C PRO A 372 -6.44 -24.70 -1.09
N PRO A 373 -6.14 -25.29 -2.26
CA PRO A 373 -4.77 -25.66 -2.64
C PRO A 373 -3.87 -24.45 -2.91
N HIS A 374 -4.47 -23.31 -3.23
CA HIS A 374 -3.76 -22.06 -3.51
C HIS A 374 -4.11 -21.01 -2.45
N ARG A 375 -3.19 -20.05 -2.29
CA ARG A 375 -3.48 -18.83 -1.52
C ARG A 375 -4.64 -18.11 -2.18
N GLN A 376 -5.52 -17.56 -1.35
CA GLN A 376 -6.70 -16.87 -1.80
C GLN A 376 -6.38 -15.39 -1.98
N HIS A 377 -6.76 -14.83 -3.12
CA HIS A 377 -6.57 -13.41 -3.44
C HIS A 377 -7.56 -12.54 -2.63
N PRO A 378 -7.22 -11.27 -2.36
CA PRO A 378 -8.14 -10.34 -1.72
C PRO A 378 -9.46 -10.22 -2.49
N GLY A 379 -10.56 -10.04 -1.75
CA GLY A 379 -11.92 -10.02 -2.27
C GLY A 379 -12.77 -11.18 -1.73
N GLU A 380 -13.79 -11.55 -2.51
CA GLU A 380 -14.69 -12.66 -2.19
C GLU A 380 -14.01 -14.02 -2.47
N VAL A 381 -14.11 -14.92 -1.49
CA VAL A 381 -13.59 -16.29 -1.53
C VAL A 381 -14.74 -17.25 -1.27
N LEU A 382 -14.85 -18.25 -2.14
CA LEU A 382 -15.89 -19.27 -2.08
C LEU A 382 -15.25 -20.64 -1.82
N ILE A 383 -15.65 -21.30 -0.74
CA ILE A 383 -15.17 -22.64 -0.37
C ILE A 383 -16.37 -23.57 -0.29
N VAL A 384 -16.35 -24.64 -1.08
CA VAL A 384 -17.45 -25.61 -1.12
C VAL A 384 -17.17 -26.75 -0.14
N TRP A 385 -18.15 -27.01 0.72
CA TRP A 385 -18.24 -28.27 1.46
C TRP A 385 -19.35 -29.13 0.84
N ASP A 386 -19.03 -30.37 0.52
CA ASP A 386 -19.93 -31.37 -0.09
C ASP A 386 -20.89 -32.04 0.92
N GLY A 387 -20.92 -31.58 2.17
CA GLY A 387 -21.73 -32.17 3.23
C GLY A 387 -21.21 -33.52 3.72
N ARG A 388 -19.98 -33.92 3.35
CA ARG A 388 -19.40 -35.22 3.70
C ARG A 388 -18.20 -35.09 4.63
N ASP A 389 -17.95 -36.14 5.39
CA ASP A 389 -16.76 -36.29 6.23
C ASP A 389 -15.49 -36.60 5.39
N ASP A 390 -14.35 -36.77 6.06
CA ASP A 390 -13.08 -37.13 5.41
C ASP A 390 -13.10 -38.52 4.72
N ASN A 391 -14.07 -39.38 5.04
CA ASN A 391 -14.26 -40.68 4.40
C ASN A 391 -15.22 -40.61 3.20
N GLY A 392 -15.74 -39.42 2.88
CA GLY A 392 -16.72 -39.22 1.81
C GLY A 392 -18.14 -39.67 2.19
N VAL A 393 -18.43 -39.90 3.46
CA VAL A 393 -19.75 -40.27 3.96
C VAL A 393 -20.55 -39.01 4.29
N LEU A 394 -21.82 -38.98 3.88
CA LEU A 394 -22.71 -37.86 4.19
C LEU A 394 -22.90 -37.76 5.71
N VAL A 395 -22.63 -36.59 6.27
CA VAL A 395 -22.68 -36.36 7.73
C VAL A 395 -24.11 -36.51 8.24
N PRO A 396 -24.38 -36.96 9.48
CA PRO A 396 -25.74 -37.11 10.02
C PRO A 396 -26.51 -35.78 10.13
N GLU A 397 -27.83 -35.82 10.30
CA GLU A 397 -28.62 -34.61 10.58
C GLU A 397 -28.13 -33.93 11.87
N GLY A 398 -28.08 -32.61 11.88
CA GLY A 398 -27.55 -31.84 13.00
C GLY A 398 -26.98 -30.48 12.63
N GLU A 399 -26.54 -29.74 13.64
CA GLU A 399 -25.91 -28.43 13.48
C GLU A 399 -24.39 -28.55 13.54
N TYR A 400 -23.71 -28.13 12.47
CA TYR A 400 -22.27 -28.19 12.34
C TYR A 400 -21.67 -26.80 12.52
N LYS A 401 -20.68 -26.70 13.40
CA LYS A 401 -19.91 -25.47 13.56
C LYS A 401 -18.79 -25.45 12.53
N VAL A 402 -18.71 -24.37 11.77
CA VAL A 402 -17.65 -24.09 10.81
C VAL A 402 -16.70 -23.07 11.42
N THR A 403 -15.43 -23.42 11.52
CA THR A 403 -14.35 -22.55 12.01
C THR A 403 -13.39 -22.26 10.87
N ILE A 404 -13.23 -21.00 10.52
CA ILE A 404 -12.38 -20.55 9.42
C ILE A 404 -11.16 -19.84 10.01
N THR A 405 -9.97 -20.29 9.67
CA THR A 405 -8.71 -19.64 10.04
C THR A 405 -8.05 -19.07 8.79
N ALA A 406 -8.02 -17.74 8.67
CA ALA A 406 -7.29 -17.03 7.62
C ALA A 406 -5.95 -16.53 8.15
N ARG A 407 -4.86 -16.86 7.45
CA ARG A 407 -3.48 -16.51 7.84
C ARG A 407 -2.85 -15.61 6.78
N PRO A 408 -2.31 -14.43 7.15
CA PRO A 408 -1.67 -13.52 6.20
C PRO A 408 -0.43 -14.15 5.57
N THR A 409 -0.04 -13.61 4.41
CA THR A 409 1.19 -13.98 3.70
C THR A 409 2.39 -13.15 4.12
N TYR A 410 2.16 -11.92 4.58
CA TYR A 410 3.16 -11.08 5.23
C TYR A 410 3.47 -11.60 6.65
N SER A 411 4.71 -11.42 7.09
CA SER A 411 5.15 -11.66 8.48
C SER A 411 4.91 -13.08 9.02
N ARG A 412 5.83 -14.01 8.69
CA ARG A 412 5.85 -15.38 9.26
C ARG A 412 6.06 -15.37 10.80
N PRO A 413 5.38 -16.25 11.53
CA PRO A 413 3.94 -16.24 11.81
C PRO A 413 3.75 -15.65 13.21
N MET A 414 3.52 -14.34 13.34
CA MET A 414 2.96 -13.87 14.59
C MET A 414 1.53 -14.40 14.67
N ARG A 415 1.29 -15.31 15.63
CA ARG A 415 -0.02 -15.93 15.90
C ARG A 415 -1.14 -14.89 16.08
N ILE A 416 -0.77 -13.66 16.40
CA ILE A 416 -1.62 -12.48 16.60
C ILE A 416 -2.25 -11.98 15.28
N LEU A 417 -1.66 -12.29 14.12
CA LEU A 417 -2.12 -11.74 12.83
C LEU A 417 -3.17 -12.60 12.10
N ARG A 418 -3.52 -13.76 12.66
CA ARG A 418 -4.53 -14.66 12.04
C ARG A 418 -5.94 -14.20 12.39
N LYS A 419 -6.87 -14.38 11.46
CA LYS A 419 -8.30 -14.16 11.68
C LYS A 419 -9.02 -15.48 11.86
N GLU A 420 -9.78 -15.58 12.94
CA GLU A 420 -10.66 -16.72 13.22
C GLU A 420 -12.10 -16.26 13.08
N LEU A 421 -12.83 -16.88 12.17
CA LEU A 421 -14.26 -16.65 11.95
C LEU A 421 -15.00 -17.94 12.28
N THR A 422 -16.22 -17.81 12.79
CA THR A 422 -17.06 -18.97 13.08
C THR A 422 -18.48 -18.74 12.62
N GLY A 423 -19.15 -19.82 12.24
CA GLY A 423 -20.56 -19.84 11.90
C GLY A 423 -21.11 -21.25 11.99
N THR A 424 -22.40 -21.41 11.72
CA THR A 424 -23.09 -22.70 11.80
C THR A 424 -23.83 -23.00 10.50
N VAL A 425 -23.84 -24.29 10.15
CA VAL A 425 -24.54 -24.85 8.99
C VAL A 425 -25.35 -26.04 9.48
N ARG A 426 -26.60 -26.17 9.02
CA ARG A 426 -27.48 -27.25 9.47
C ARG A 426 -27.70 -28.28 8.37
N ARG A 427 -27.62 -29.56 8.73
CA ARG A 427 -28.17 -30.63 7.91
C ARG A 427 -29.56 -31.00 8.43
N ILE A 428 -30.55 -30.94 7.54
CA ILE A 428 -31.96 -31.24 7.81
C ILE A 428 -32.44 -32.52 7.14
#